data_AF-A0A7S2B4X9-F1
#
_entry.id   AF-A0A7S2B4X9-F1
#
_cell.length_a   1.000
_cell.length_b   1.000
_cell.length_c   1.000
_cell.angle_alpha   90.00
_cell.angle_beta   90.00
_cell.angle_gamma   90.00
#
_symmetry.space_group_name_H-M   'P 1'
#
loop_
_entity.id
_entity.type
_entity.pdbx_description
1 polymer ?
#
loop_
_entity_poly.entity_id
_entity_poly.type
_entity_poly.pdbx_seq_one_letter_code
_entity_poly.pdbx_strand_id
1 'polypeptide(L)'
;VESKRILVLPMESEALREVVWVQYVCSSARRDSWHHHLVRHFNKPGPWQRRCEELPWHLVEVRRWNLLKENVADLRTFEIMFKGPLKGELLQYWRLLTQGPLFVTDELATAYDQSKAKESVSREGTGLNNEAAQLLSDLDRATLLGMTEARTKQ
;
A
#
# COMPACT_ATOMS: atom_id res chain seq x y z
N VAL A 1 41.94 17.32 -7.24
CA VAL A 1 40.53 17.40 -6.76
C VAL A 1 39.70 16.61 -7.76
N GLU A 2 39.26 15.41 -7.38
CA GLU A 2 38.58 14.48 -8.27
C GLU A 2 37.11 14.92 -8.40
N SER A 3 36.71 15.41 -9.57
CA SER A 3 35.34 15.83 -9.84
C SER A 3 34.41 14.62 -9.74
N LYS A 4 33.63 14.53 -8.66
CA LYS A 4 32.50 13.59 -8.56
C LYS A 4 31.63 13.75 -9.79
N ARG A 5 31.56 12.71 -10.63
CA ARG A 5 30.61 12.66 -11.75
C ARG A 5 29.22 12.53 -11.15
N ILE A 6 28.48 13.64 -11.13
CA ILE A 6 27.07 13.64 -10.75
C ILE A 6 26.31 13.15 -11.97
N LEU A 7 25.80 11.92 -11.89
CA LEU A 7 24.89 11.38 -12.89
C LEU A 7 23.54 12.09 -12.71
N VAL A 8 23.26 13.09 -13.56
CA VAL A 8 21.94 13.72 -13.62
C VAL A 8 21.09 12.89 -14.56
N LEU A 9 20.25 12.02 -14.00
CA LEU A 9 19.31 11.24 -14.78
C LEU A 9 18.11 12.11 -15.16
N PRO A 10 17.69 12.13 -16.43
CA PRO A 10 16.44 12.76 -16.83
C PRO A 10 15.27 11.97 -16.21
N MET A 11 14.77 12.44 -15.06
CA MET A 11 13.77 11.73 -14.26
C MET A 11 12.45 11.49 -15.00
N GLU A 12 12.18 12.27 -16.05
CA GLU A 12 10.98 12.18 -16.88
C GLU A 12 11.22 11.47 -18.22
N SER A 13 12.40 10.90 -18.45
CA SER A 13 12.67 10.15 -19.68
C SER A 13 12.01 8.77 -19.64
N GLU A 14 10.90 8.62 -20.37
CA GLU A 14 10.26 7.31 -20.58
C GLU A 14 11.24 6.27 -21.15
N ALA A 15 12.10 6.67 -22.09
CA ALA A 15 13.11 5.80 -22.67
C ALA A 15 14.10 5.26 -21.61
N LEU A 16 14.53 6.10 -20.66
CA LEU A 16 15.36 5.65 -19.56
C LEU A 16 14.60 4.69 -18.64
N ARG A 17 13.33 4.97 -18.34
CA ARG A 17 12.49 4.10 -17.51
C ARG A 17 12.29 2.74 -18.17
N GLU A 18 12.07 2.70 -19.47
CA GLU A 18 11.96 1.47 -20.25
C GLU A 18 13.26 0.68 -20.22
N VAL A 19 14.42 1.32 -20.44
CA VAL A 19 15.72 0.64 -20.35
C VAL A 19 15.95 0.09 -18.93
N VAL A 20 15.65 0.87 -17.90
CA VAL A 20 15.79 0.41 -16.50
C VAL A 20 14.85 -0.76 -16.22
N TRP A 21 13.61 -0.68 -16.72
CA TRP A 21 12.65 -1.76 -16.62
C TRP A 21 13.20 -3.03 -17.27
N VAL A 22 13.60 -2.97 -18.53
CA VAL A 22 14.09 -4.13 -19.29
C VAL A 22 15.35 -4.74 -18.69
N GLN A 23 16.27 -3.91 -18.17
CA GLN A 23 17.57 -4.39 -17.70
C GLN A 23 17.59 -4.81 -16.22
N TYR A 24 16.85 -4.11 -15.35
CA TYR A 24 17.00 -4.27 -13.89
C TYR A 24 15.73 -4.74 -13.18
N VAL A 25 14.53 -4.41 -13.70
CA VAL A 25 13.27 -4.78 -13.05
C VAL A 25 12.70 -6.05 -13.68
N CYS A 26 12.45 -6.06 -14.99
CA CYS A 26 12.08 -7.19 -15.84
C CYS A 26 10.77 -7.92 -15.50
N SER A 27 10.25 -7.81 -14.28
CA SER A 27 9.00 -8.44 -13.83
C SER A 27 8.38 -7.71 -12.64
N SER A 28 7.08 -7.91 -12.43
CA SER A 28 6.35 -7.43 -11.25
C SER A 28 6.97 -7.96 -9.95
N ALA A 29 7.30 -9.25 -9.88
CA ALA A 29 7.91 -9.84 -8.69
C ALA A 29 9.26 -9.18 -8.32
N ARG A 30 10.08 -8.81 -9.32
CA ARG A 30 11.34 -8.11 -9.06
C ARG A 30 11.10 -6.64 -8.70
N ARG A 31 10.11 -5.98 -9.30
CA ARG A 31 9.67 -4.64 -8.88
C ARG A 31 9.28 -4.62 -7.40
N ASP A 32 8.50 -5.61 -6.97
CA ASP A 32 8.07 -5.71 -5.58
C ASP A 32 9.26 -5.99 -4.65
N SER A 33 10.23 -6.79 -5.09
CA SER A 33 11.51 -6.96 -4.37
C SER A 33 12.26 -5.64 -4.22
N TRP A 34 12.32 -4.80 -5.25
CA TRP A 34 12.89 -3.45 -5.16
C TRP A 34 12.13 -2.56 -4.18
N HIS A 35 10.80 -2.56 -4.20
CA HIS A 35 10.01 -1.84 -3.20
C HIS A 35 10.31 -2.31 -1.77
N HIS A 36 10.46 -3.62 -1.55
CA HIS A 36 10.87 -4.16 -0.25
C HIS A 36 12.26 -3.66 0.18
N HIS A 37 13.21 -3.58 -0.75
CA HIS A 37 14.54 -3.02 -0.47
C HIS A 37 14.48 -1.54 -0.09
N LEU A 38 13.66 -0.76 -0.80
CA LEU A 38 13.49 0.68 -0.54
C LEU A 38 12.76 0.94 0.77
N VAL A 39 11.73 0.15 1.11
CA VAL A 39 11.10 0.18 2.44
C VAL A 39 12.16 -0.08 3.52
N ARG A 40 13.00 -1.10 3.37
CA ARG A 40 14.07 -1.37 4.35
C ARG A 40 15.08 -0.22 4.46
N HIS A 41 15.35 0.47 3.36
CA HIS A 41 16.24 1.63 3.33
C HIS A 41 15.64 2.83 4.10
N PHE A 42 14.41 3.22 3.75
CA PHE A 42 13.75 4.40 4.29
C PHE A 42 13.11 4.18 5.67
N ASN A 43 12.92 2.93 6.10
CA ASN A 43 12.40 2.62 7.44
C ASN A 43 13.48 2.73 8.54
N LYS A 44 14.71 3.14 8.20
CA LYS A 44 15.73 3.48 9.20
C LYS A 44 15.38 4.79 9.90
N PRO A 45 15.69 4.92 11.20
CA PRO A 45 15.37 6.13 11.97
C PRO A 45 16.11 7.35 11.40
N GLY A 46 15.34 8.40 11.13
CA GLY A 46 15.81 9.68 10.61
C GLY A 46 14.66 10.41 9.90
N PRO A 47 14.20 11.57 10.40
CA PRO A 47 13.14 12.33 9.73
C PRO A 47 13.76 13.29 8.73
N TRP A 48 13.69 12.93 7.46
CA TRP A 48 14.13 13.77 6.34
C TRP A 48 12.99 13.80 5.33
N GLN A 49 12.80 14.94 4.68
CA GLN A 49 11.72 15.18 3.72
C GLN A 49 11.56 14.03 2.70
N ARG A 50 12.68 13.51 2.18
CA ARG A 50 12.68 12.41 1.21
C ARG A 50 12.03 11.12 1.71
N ARG A 51 12.11 10.84 3.02
CA ARG A 51 11.43 9.67 3.61
C ARG A 51 9.91 9.84 3.54
N CYS A 52 9.41 11.05 3.81
CA CYS A 52 7.98 11.36 3.75
C CYS A 52 7.43 11.32 2.32
N GLU A 53 8.28 11.61 1.32
CA GLU A 53 7.93 11.51 -0.10
C GLU A 53 7.89 10.04 -0.56
N GLU A 54 8.86 9.22 -0.18
CA GLU A 54 9.08 7.91 -0.82
C GLU A 54 8.48 6.74 -0.02
N LEU A 55 8.60 6.74 1.31
CA LEU A 55 8.26 5.58 2.14
C LEU A 55 6.76 5.24 2.09
N PRO A 56 5.83 6.20 2.24
CA PRO A 56 4.39 5.90 2.17
C PRO A 56 4.00 5.24 0.85
N TRP A 57 4.50 5.76 -0.28
CA TRP A 57 4.23 5.19 -1.60
C TRP A 57 4.69 3.73 -1.70
N HIS A 58 5.93 3.45 -1.31
CA HIS A 58 6.43 2.07 -1.34
C HIS A 58 5.65 1.12 -0.43
N LEU A 59 5.21 1.58 0.75
CA LEU A 59 4.40 0.77 1.66
C LEU A 59 3.03 0.42 1.08
N VAL A 60 2.46 1.32 0.26
CA VAL A 60 1.24 1.03 -0.52
C VAL A 60 1.51 -0.03 -1.59
N GLU A 61 2.58 0.11 -2.38
CA GLU A 61 2.94 -0.85 -3.44
C GLU A 61 3.12 -2.27 -2.89
N VAL A 62 3.76 -2.42 -1.72
CA VAL A 62 3.95 -3.74 -1.07
C VAL A 62 2.85 -4.09 -0.05
N ARG A 63 1.75 -3.34 0.00
CA ARG A 63 0.56 -3.62 0.82
C ARG A 63 0.86 -3.80 2.32
N ARG A 64 1.83 -3.06 2.83
CA ARG A 64 2.24 -3.08 4.25
C ARG A 64 1.46 -2.03 5.05
N TRP A 65 0.16 -2.25 5.15
CA TRP A 65 -0.80 -1.29 5.72
C TRP A 65 -0.52 -0.89 7.17
N ASN A 66 -0.07 -1.82 8.01
CA ASN A 66 0.27 -1.54 9.40
C ASN A 66 1.43 -0.54 9.51
N LEU A 67 2.49 -0.76 8.72
CA LEU A 67 3.63 0.15 8.68
C LEU A 67 3.25 1.49 8.05
N LEU A 68 2.36 1.49 7.06
CA LEU A 68 1.83 2.73 6.48
C LEU A 68 1.10 3.54 7.54
N LYS A 69 0.20 2.91 8.31
CA LYS A 69 -0.53 3.53 9.41
C LYS A 69 0.42 4.11 10.46
N GLU A 70 1.39 3.32 10.93
CA GLU A 70 2.40 3.78 11.88
C GLU A 70 3.20 4.96 11.34
N ASN A 71 3.56 4.94 10.05
CA ASN A 71 4.31 6.01 9.42
C ASN A 71 3.51 7.32 9.29
N VAL A 72 2.27 7.27 8.80
CA VAL A 72 1.46 8.48 8.61
C VAL A 72 0.83 9.01 9.89
N ALA A 73 0.82 8.21 10.97
CA ALA A 73 0.39 8.62 12.31
C ALA A 73 1.55 9.16 13.17
N ASP A 74 2.80 8.95 12.76
CA ASP A 74 3.96 9.54 13.43
C ASP A 74 3.90 11.08 13.37
N LEU A 75 4.02 11.72 14.53
CA LEU A 75 3.89 13.18 14.67
C LEU A 75 4.87 13.93 13.77
N ARG A 76 6.12 13.45 13.69
CA ARG A 76 7.13 14.14 12.90
C ARG A 76 6.86 14.04 11.40
N THR A 77 6.43 12.87 10.95
CA THR A 77 6.00 12.63 9.57
C THR A 77 4.79 13.50 9.22
N PHE A 78 3.79 13.53 10.12
CA PHE A 78 2.60 14.39 9.96
C PHE A 78 2.99 15.87 9.82
N GLU A 79 3.85 16.40 10.69
CA GLU A 79 4.30 17.79 10.61
C GLU A 79 4.94 18.14 9.27
N ILE A 80 5.83 17.27 8.78
CA ILE A 80 6.54 17.48 7.51
C ILE A 80 5.55 17.45 6.34
N MET A 81 4.69 16.43 6.29
CA MET A 81 3.77 16.26 5.17
C MET A 81 2.66 17.32 5.17
N PHE A 82 2.08 17.63 6.34
CA PHE A 82 0.94 18.53 6.45
C PHE A 82 1.31 20.01 6.22
N LYS A 83 2.51 20.42 6.65
CA LYS A 83 3.01 21.79 6.41
C LYS A 83 3.67 21.94 5.04
N GLY A 84 4.07 20.85 4.41
CA GLY A 84 4.74 20.82 3.11
C GLY A 84 3.77 20.62 1.93
N PRO A 85 4.31 20.34 0.73
CA PRO A 85 3.51 20.09 -0.48
C PRO A 85 2.75 18.75 -0.43
N LEU A 86 3.10 17.85 0.49
CA LEU A 86 2.59 16.48 0.58
C LEU A 86 1.25 16.34 1.32
N LYS A 87 0.63 17.45 1.73
CA LYS A 87 -0.63 17.42 2.49
C LYS A 87 -1.74 16.65 1.75
N GLY A 88 -1.81 16.81 0.43
CA GLY A 88 -2.78 16.10 -0.40
C GLY A 88 -2.56 14.59 -0.35
N GLU A 89 -1.32 14.14 -0.49
CA GLU A 89 -0.93 12.72 -0.44
C GLU A 89 -1.18 12.12 0.95
N LEU A 90 -0.85 12.84 2.02
CA LEU A 90 -1.14 12.42 3.39
C LEU A 90 -2.63 12.11 3.59
N LEU A 91 -3.51 13.00 3.12
CA LEU A 91 -4.97 12.79 3.21
C LEU A 91 -5.44 11.62 2.35
N GLN A 92 -4.80 11.38 1.19
CA GLN A 92 -5.08 10.21 0.36
C GLN A 92 -4.70 8.92 1.07
N TYR A 93 -3.55 8.85 1.73
CA TYR A 93 -3.16 7.67 2.51
C TYR A 93 -4.11 7.41 3.68
N TRP A 94 -4.54 8.45 4.40
CA TRP A 94 -5.53 8.30 5.45
C TRP A 94 -6.87 7.82 4.91
N ARG A 95 -7.33 8.37 3.78
CA ARG A 95 -8.54 7.91 3.10
C ARG A 95 -8.41 6.46 2.66
N LEU A 96 -7.28 6.06 2.10
CA LEU A 96 -7.02 4.67 1.72
C LEU A 96 -7.11 3.76 2.95
N LEU A 97 -6.47 4.12 4.06
CA LEU A 97 -6.46 3.32 5.29
C LEU A 97 -7.85 3.19 5.95
N THR A 98 -8.78 4.12 5.68
CA THR A 98 -10.17 4.03 6.17
C THR A 98 -11.10 3.33 5.19
N GLN A 99 -10.68 3.14 3.94
CA GLN A 99 -11.46 2.44 2.92
C GLN A 99 -11.11 0.94 2.93
N GLY A 100 -12.10 0.12 3.28
CA GLY A 100 -11.96 -1.33 3.31
C GLY A 100 -12.34 -2.02 1.98
N PRO A 101 -11.97 -3.30 1.81
CA PRO A 101 -10.95 -4.04 2.55
C PRO A 101 -9.53 -3.77 2.00
N LEU A 102 -8.56 -3.71 2.90
CA LEU A 102 -7.14 -3.56 2.54
C LEU A 102 -6.53 -4.94 2.27
N PHE A 103 -6.49 -5.33 1.00
CA PHE A 103 -5.99 -6.64 0.60
C PHE A 103 -4.46 -6.73 0.76
N VAL A 104 -3.97 -7.89 1.18
CA VAL A 104 -2.52 -8.15 1.33
C VAL A 104 -1.91 -8.69 0.03
N THR A 105 -2.72 -9.27 -0.87
CA THR A 105 -2.28 -9.80 -2.16
C THR A 105 -3.26 -9.50 -3.28
N ASP A 106 -2.77 -9.49 -4.53
CA ASP A 106 -3.58 -9.24 -5.72
C ASP A 106 -4.66 -10.31 -5.91
N GLU A 107 -4.38 -11.56 -5.53
CA GLU A 107 -5.35 -12.65 -5.62
C GLU A 107 -6.55 -12.40 -4.70
N LEU A 108 -6.32 -11.89 -3.50
CA LEU A 108 -7.38 -11.55 -2.55
C LEU A 108 -8.23 -10.37 -3.02
N ALA A 109 -7.59 -9.34 -3.60
CA ALA A 109 -8.31 -8.22 -4.21
C ALA A 109 -9.18 -8.70 -5.38
N THR A 110 -8.61 -9.50 -6.27
CA THR A 110 -9.31 -10.06 -7.42
C THR A 110 -10.46 -10.96 -7.01
N ALA A 111 -10.27 -11.82 -6.01
CA ALA A 111 -11.31 -12.68 -5.47
C ALA A 111 -12.45 -11.87 -4.84
N TYR A 112 -12.13 -10.77 -4.15
CA TYR A 112 -13.13 -9.85 -3.61
C TYR A 112 -13.97 -9.20 -4.72
N ASP A 113 -13.33 -8.66 -5.76
CA ASP A 113 -14.04 -8.00 -6.85
C ASP A 113 -14.95 -8.98 -7.60
N GLN A 114 -14.46 -10.20 -7.85
CA GLN A 114 -15.28 -11.28 -8.42
C GLN A 114 -16.45 -11.68 -7.52
N SER A 115 -16.25 -11.70 -6.19
CA SER A 115 -17.33 -12.02 -5.25
C SER A 115 -18.40 -10.91 -5.23
N LYS A 116 -17.98 -9.64 -5.27
CA LYS A 116 -18.90 -8.50 -5.35
C LYS A 116 -19.71 -8.48 -6.64
N ALA A 117 -19.06 -8.75 -7.77
CA ALA A 117 -19.74 -8.83 -9.06
C ALA A 117 -20.79 -9.96 -9.10
N LYS A 118 -20.50 -11.11 -8.47
CA LYS A 118 -21.46 -12.21 -8.33
C LYS A 118 -22.62 -11.86 -7.39
N GLU A 119 -22.32 -11.21 -6.27
CA GLU A 119 -23.33 -10.78 -5.28
C GLU A 119 -24.31 -9.74 -5.84
N SER A 120 -23.85 -8.82 -6.71
CA SER A 120 -24.73 -7.89 -7.42
C SER A 120 -25.67 -8.58 -8.42
N VAL A 121 -25.23 -9.67 -9.05
CA VAL A 121 -26.06 -10.46 -9.98
C VAL A 121 -27.08 -11.32 -9.23
N SER A 122 -26.74 -11.83 -8.04
CA SER A 122 -27.66 -12.65 -7.23
C SER A 122 -28.71 -11.84 -6.44
N ARG A 123 -28.45 -10.55 -6.16
CA ARG A 123 -29.38 -9.67 -5.44
C ARG A 123 -30.65 -9.30 -6.21
N GLU A 124 -30.72 -9.56 -7.51
CA GLU A 124 -31.96 -9.43 -8.29
C GLU A 124 -32.96 -10.58 -8.04
N GLY A 125 -32.56 -11.63 -7.30
CA GLY A 125 -33.30 -12.89 -7.23
C GLY A 125 -34.16 -13.18 -5.99
N THR A 126 -33.76 -12.80 -4.77
CA THR A 126 -34.45 -13.30 -3.56
C THR A 126 -34.21 -12.39 -2.36
N GLY A 127 -35.26 -11.71 -1.91
CA GLY A 127 -35.30 -11.15 -0.57
C GLY A 127 -35.55 -12.26 0.45
N LEU A 128 -34.71 -12.36 1.48
CA LEU A 128 -35.06 -12.49 2.91
C LEU A 128 -33.83 -12.95 3.73
N ASN A 129 -33.68 -12.35 4.92
CA ASN A 129 -32.72 -12.63 6.00
C ASN A 129 -31.23 -12.29 5.74
N ASN A 130 -30.98 -11.01 5.44
CA ASN A 130 -29.66 -10.50 5.06
C ASN A 130 -28.70 -10.21 6.22
N GLU A 131 -29.15 -9.84 7.43
CA GLU A 131 -28.21 -9.30 8.45
C GLU A 131 -27.32 -10.37 9.10
N ALA A 132 -27.88 -11.50 9.52
CA ALA A 132 -27.09 -12.57 10.14
C ALA A 132 -26.16 -13.26 9.13
N ALA A 133 -26.63 -13.42 7.88
CA ALA A 133 -25.82 -13.97 6.80
C ALA A 133 -24.70 -13.00 6.38
N GLN A 134 -24.98 -11.69 6.38
CA GLN A 134 -23.96 -10.67 6.11
C GLN A 134 -22.91 -10.63 7.22
N LEU A 135 -23.31 -10.68 8.50
CA LEU A 135 -22.38 -10.68 9.63
C LEU A 135 -21.48 -11.93 9.66
N LEU A 136 -22.02 -13.12 9.39
CA LEU A 136 -21.25 -14.36 9.29
C LEU A 136 -20.29 -14.34 8.09
N SER A 137 -20.74 -13.83 6.94
CA SER A 137 -19.90 -13.62 5.75
C SER A 137 -18.77 -12.62 6.02
N ASP A 138 -19.06 -11.53 6.72
CA ASP A 138 -18.07 -10.51 7.08
C ASP A 138 -17.06 -11.03 8.12
N LEU A 139 -17.49 -11.91 9.03
CA LEU A 139 -16.64 -12.57 10.03
C LEU A 139 -15.68 -13.61 9.39
N ASP A 140 -16.19 -14.42 8.46
CA ASP A 140 -15.38 -15.36 7.68
C ASP A 140 -14.40 -14.61 6.76
N ARG A 141 -14.81 -13.45 6.24
CA ARG A 141 -13.98 -12.58 5.40
C ARG A 141 -12.87 -11.90 6.19
N ALA A 142 -13.12 -11.42 7.41
CA ALA A 142 -12.10 -10.87 8.29
C ALA A 142 -11.03 -11.93 8.64
N THR A 143 -11.47 -13.17 8.85
CA THR A 143 -10.60 -14.32 9.12
C THR A 143 -9.75 -14.69 7.90
N LEU A 144 -10.32 -14.69 6.69
CA LEU A 144 -9.62 -14.89 5.42
C LEU A 144 -8.62 -13.77 5.07
N LEU A 145 -8.90 -12.53 5.47
CA LEU A 145 -8.03 -11.37 5.27
C LEU A 145 -6.94 -11.23 6.34
N GLY A 146 -6.79 -12.21 7.23
CA GLY A 146 -5.74 -12.22 8.26
C GLY A 146 -5.94 -11.22 9.40
N MET A 147 -7.17 -10.72 9.58
CA MET A 147 -7.52 -9.86 10.71
C MET A 147 -7.91 -10.70 11.93
N THR A 148 -6.97 -11.49 12.47
CA THR A 148 -7.12 -12.05 13.82
C THR A 148 -6.12 -11.40 14.76
N GLU A 149 -6.62 -10.55 15.65
CA GLU A 149 -5.91 -10.18 16.88
C GLU A 149 -5.73 -11.44 17.72
N ALA A 150 -4.55 -12.06 17.68
CA ALA A 150 -4.11 -12.99 18.73
C ALA A 150 -2.58 -13.17 18.71
N ARG A 151 -1.85 -12.15 19.18
CA ARG A 151 -0.66 -12.37 20.01
C ARG A 151 -0.86 -11.67 21.34
N THR A 152 -1.80 -12.19 22.12
CA THR A 152 -1.68 -12.12 23.58
C THR A 152 -0.47 -12.95 23.99
N LYS A 153 0.45 -12.27 24.67
CA LYS A 153 1.65 -12.84 25.28
C LYS A 153 1.28 -14.00 26.22
N GLN A 154 2.03 -15.09 26.14
CA GLN A 154 2.78 -15.67 27.27
C GLN A 154 4.05 -16.32 26.72
#